data_AF-A0A9D7CI93-F1
#
_entry.id   AF-A0A9D7CI93-F1
#
_cell.length_a   1.000
_cell.length_b   1.000
_cell.length_c   1.000
_cell.angle_alpha   90.00
_cell.angle_beta   90.00
_cell.angle_gamma   90.00
#
_symmetry.space_group_name_H-M   'P 1'
#
loop_
_entity.id
_entity.type
_entity.pdbx_description
1 polymer ?
#
loop_
_entity_poly.entity_id
_entity_poly.type
_entity_poly.pdbx_seq_one_letter_code
_entity_poly.pdbx_strand_id
1 'polypeptide(L)'
;MSDDMPMLDCRSAMQQLWDYVDGELTAERMQAVERHLDACANCHPHAEFAERFLAALHQTREDRSCPQDVRAKVMASLRDAGMKVT
;
A
#
# COMPACT_ATOMS: atom_id res chain seq x y z
N MET A 1 -4.17 18.00 30.66
CA MET A 1 -4.20 17.79 29.20
C MET A 1 -3.29 16.61 28.94
N SER A 2 -3.86 15.42 28.82
CA SER A 2 -3.12 14.21 28.51
C SER A 2 -3.59 13.78 27.14
N ASP A 3 -2.73 13.98 26.15
CA ASP A 3 -2.95 13.61 24.76
C ASP A 3 -2.71 12.11 24.63
N ASP A 4 -3.65 11.34 25.16
CA ASP A 4 -3.66 9.88 25.11
C ASP A 4 -4.35 9.48 23.82
N MET A 5 -3.65 9.64 22.69
CA MET A 5 -4.11 9.06 21.42
C MET A 5 -3.93 7.55 21.57
N PRO A 6 -5.02 6.76 21.66
CA PRO A 6 -4.90 5.35 22.00
C PRO A 6 -4.02 4.66 20.96
N MET A 7 -2.90 4.10 21.42
CA MET A 7 -2.06 3.25 20.59
C MET A 7 -2.94 2.16 19.97
N LEU A 8 -2.88 2.02 18.65
CA LEU A 8 -3.63 1.01 17.92
C LEU A 8 -3.34 -0.37 18.52
N ASP A 9 -4.38 -1.14 18.85
CA ASP A 9 -4.19 -2.48 19.41
C ASP A 9 -3.87 -3.53 18.32
N CYS A 10 -3.31 -4.67 18.74
CA CYS A 10 -2.91 -5.73 17.81
C CYS A 10 -4.07 -6.22 16.93
N ARG A 11 -5.28 -6.26 17.47
CA ARG A 11 -6.46 -6.73 16.73
C ARG A 11 -6.79 -5.77 15.60
N SER A 12 -6.83 -4.47 15.91
CA SER A 12 -7.15 -3.41 14.97
C SER A 12 -6.05 -3.25 13.92
N ALA A 13 -4.78 -3.41 14.31
CA ALA A 13 -3.66 -3.45 13.37
C ALA A 13 -3.79 -4.64 12.40
N MET A 14 -4.10 -5.83 12.91
CA MET A 14 -4.26 -7.02 12.07
C MET A 14 -5.48 -6.93 11.13
N GLN A 15 -6.57 -6.30 11.57
CA GLN A 15 -7.74 -6.06 10.72
C GLN A 15 -7.46 -5.11 9.56
N GLN A 16 -6.50 -4.20 9.71
CA GLN A 16 -6.10 -3.21 8.71
C GLN A 16 -4.84 -3.63 7.94
N LEU A 17 -4.29 -4.83 8.17
CA LEU A 17 -2.98 -5.21 7.67
C LEU A 17 -2.91 -5.22 6.13
N TRP A 18 -3.94 -5.76 5.46
CA TRP A 18 -3.97 -5.84 4.00
C TRP A 18 -4.13 -4.46 3.37
N ASP A 19 -5.10 -3.68 3.85
CA ASP A 19 -5.29 -2.29 3.42
C ASP A 19 -4.02 -1.44 3.66
N TYR A 20 -3.25 -1.73 4.72
CA TYR A 20 -1.96 -1.09 4.98
C TYR A 20 -0.91 -1.47 3.93
N VAL A 21 -0.70 -2.75 3.64
CA VAL A 21 0.30 -3.17 2.65
C VAL A 21 -0.07 -2.79 1.21
N ASP A 22 -1.37 -2.65 0.93
CA ASP A 22 -1.88 -2.16 -0.36
C ASP A 22 -1.89 -0.61 -0.44
N GLY A 23 -1.66 0.09 0.68
CA GLY A 23 -1.62 1.55 0.74
C GLY A 23 -2.98 2.23 0.62
N GLU A 24 -4.07 1.54 0.98
CA GLU A 24 -5.45 1.98 0.82
C GLU A 24 -6.01 2.70 2.07
N LEU A 25 -5.23 2.81 3.13
CA LEU A 25 -5.62 3.52 4.35
C LEU A 25 -5.40 5.04 4.23
N THR A 26 -6.09 5.82 5.08
CA THR A 26 -5.79 7.25 5.22
C THR A 26 -4.38 7.44 5.79
N ALA A 27 -3.77 8.61 5.56
CA ALA A 27 -2.42 8.90 6.04
C ALA A 27 -2.28 8.71 7.57
N GLU A 28 -3.31 9.11 8.34
CA GLU A 28 -3.33 8.95 9.80
C GLU A 28 -3.36 7.47 10.20
N ARG A 29 -4.09 6.65 9.43
CA ARG A 29 -4.22 5.21 9.67
C ARG A 29 -2.98 4.44 9.25
N MET A 30 -2.38 4.80 8.11
CA MET A 30 -1.07 4.28 7.70
C MET A 30 -0.05 4.45 8.82
N GLN A 31 0.08 5.67 9.33
CA GLN A 31 1.03 5.98 10.39
C GLN A 31 0.71 5.26 11.72
N ALA A 32 -0.57 5.06 12.04
CA ALA A 32 -0.96 4.35 13.26
C ALA A 32 -0.64 2.85 13.19
N VAL A 33 -0.84 2.21 12.03
CA VAL A 33 -0.49 0.81 11.79
C VAL A 33 1.02 0.65 11.78
N GLU A 34 1.74 1.50 11.06
CA GLU A 34 3.21 1.51 11.00
C GLU A 34 3.83 1.58 12.40
N ARG A 35 3.44 2.56 13.23
CA ARG A 35 3.91 2.66 14.62
C ARG A 35 3.65 1.40 15.44
N HIS A 36 2.51 0.73 15.23
CA HIS A 36 2.21 -0.51 15.94
C HIS A 36 3.12 -1.64 15.48
N LEU A 37 3.30 -1.80 14.17
CA LEU A 37 4.16 -2.84 13.59
C LEU A 37 5.62 -2.68 14.00
N ASP A 38 6.11 -1.44 14.12
CA ASP A 38 7.47 -1.15 14.61
C ASP A 38 7.66 -1.49 16.10
N ALA A 39 6.60 -1.31 16.91
CA ALA A 39 6.66 -1.53 18.35
C ALA A 39 6.31 -2.96 18.78
N CYS A 40 5.59 -3.72 17.95
CA CYS A 40 5.02 -5.01 18.31
C CYS A 40 5.72 -6.17 17.59
N ALA A 41 6.63 -6.85 18.29
CA ALA A 41 7.36 -8.02 17.79
C ALA A 41 6.45 -9.19 17.35
N ASN A 42 5.22 -9.27 17.86
CA ASN A 42 4.25 -10.29 17.45
C ASN A 42 3.55 -9.94 16.14
N CYS A 43 3.33 -8.66 15.85
CA CYS A 43 2.60 -8.22 14.66
C CYS A 43 3.53 -7.97 13.47
N HIS A 44 4.76 -7.53 13.72
CA HIS A 44 5.77 -7.26 12.67
C HIS A 44 5.95 -8.42 11.66
N PRO A 45 6.06 -9.70 12.07
CA PRO A 45 6.25 -10.81 11.13
C PRO A 45 5.07 -11.01 10.17
N HIS A 46 3.85 -10.59 10.56
CA HIS A 46 2.68 -10.70 9.69
C HIS A 46 2.73 -9.67 8.56
N ALA A 47 3.22 -8.45 8.83
CA ALA A 47 3.44 -7.44 7.81
C ALA A 47 4.55 -7.87 6.84
N GLU A 48 5.68 -8.35 7.35
CA GLU A 48 6.76 -8.88 6.51
C GLU A 48 6.24 -10.02 5.59
N PHE A 49 5.42 -10.93 6.14
CA PHE A 49 4.79 -11.98 5.36
C PHE A 49 3.88 -11.41 4.25
N ALA A 50 3.01 -10.46 4.59
CA ALA A 50 2.07 -9.87 3.63
C ALA A 50 2.81 -9.16 2.48
N GLU A 51 3.83 -8.37 2.79
CA GLU A 51 4.68 -7.70 1.80
C GLU A 51 5.38 -8.71 0.88
N ARG A 52 6.00 -9.74 1.47
CA ARG A 52 6.68 -10.80 0.71
C ARG A 52 5.72 -11.61 -0.15
N PHE A 53 4.51 -11.85 0.34
CA PHE A 53 3.46 -12.53 -0.40
C PHE A 53 3.02 -11.71 -1.63
N LEU A 54 2.76 -10.41 -1.46
CA LEU A 54 2.44 -9.51 -2.57
C LEU A 54 3.59 -9.43 -3.58
N ALA A 55 4.83 -9.33 -3.11
CA ALA A 55 6.01 -9.34 -3.96
C ALA A 55 6.14 -10.65 -4.76
N ALA A 56 5.84 -11.80 -4.16
CA ALA A 56 5.82 -13.09 -4.85
C ALA A 56 4.69 -13.15 -5.89
N LEU A 57 3.48 -12.70 -5.55
CA LEU A 57 2.37 -12.60 -6.50
C LEU A 57 2.72 -11.72 -7.70
N HIS A 58 3.36 -10.57 -7.47
CA HIS A 58 3.81 -9.68 -8.54
C HIS A 58 4.79 -10.36 -9.49
N GLN A 59 5.67 -11.23 -9.00
CA GLN A 59 6.61 -12.00 -9.83
C GLN A 59 5.92 -13.08 -10.68
N THR A 60 4.75 -13.57 -10.26
CA THR A 60 3.97 -14.55 -11.04
C THR A 60 3.18 -13.93 -12.17
N ARG A 61 3.06 -12.59 -12.22
CA ARG A 61 2.38 -11.92 -13.31
C ARG A 61 3.14 -12.21 -14.60
N GLU A 62 2.48 -12.85 -15.55
CA GLU A 62 2.94 -12.82 -16.94
C GLU A 62 2.99 -11.35 -17.35
N ASP A 63 4.15 -10.91 -17.85
CA ASP A 63 4.33 -9.57 -18.40
C ASP A 63 3.45 -9.42 -19.67
N ARG A 64 2.16 -9.21 -19.46
CA ARG A 64 1.24 -8.78 -20.51
C ARG A 64 1.49 -7.31 -20.72
N SER A 65 2.42 -7.01 -21.61
CA SER A 65 2.70 -5.63 -22.02
C SER A 65 1.40 -4.96 -22.42
N CYS A 66 1.16 -3.76 -21.89
CA CYS A 66 0.03 -2.92 -22.31
C CYS A 66 0.04 -2.81 -23.85
N PRO A 67 -1.08 -3.14 -24.54
CA PRO A 67 -1.20 -2.94 -25.97
C PRO A 67 -0.78 -1.52 -26.36
N GLN A 68 0.05 -1.39 -27.40
CA GLN A 68 0.66 -0.11 -27.75
C GLN A 68 -0.37 0.98 -28.09
N ASP A 69 -1.52 0.58 -28.64
CA ASP A 69 -2.63 1.46 -28.96
C ASP A 69 -3.30 2.04 -27.71
N VAL A 70 -3.51 1.21 -26.68
CA VAL A 70 -4.04 1.65 -25.38
C VAL A 70 -3.04 2.60 -24.72
N ARG A 71 -1.75 2.24 -24.69
CA ARG A 71 -0.69 3.11 -24.16
C ARG A 71 -0.67 4.45 -24.89
N ALA A 72 -0.71 4.46 -26.22
CA ALA A 72 -0.69 5.69 -27.02
C ALA A 72 -1.89 6.60 -26.71
N LYS A 73 -3.09 6.02 -26.60
CA LYS A 73 -4.31 6.76 -26.23
C LYS A 73 -4.22 7.39 -24.85
N VAL A 74 -3.80 6.60 -23.84
CA VAL A 74 -3.63 7.11 -22.47
C VAL A 74 -2.62 8.25 -22.45
N MET A 75 -1.45 8.07 -23.07
CA MET A 75 -0.41 9.10 -23.11
C MET A 75 -0.88 10.39 -23.81
N ALA A 76 -1.67 10.28 -24.88
CA ALA A 76 -2.27 11.43 -25.55
C ALA A 76 -3.26 12.16 -24.61
N SER A 77 -4.17 11.44 -23.96
CA SER A 77 -5.13 12.04 -23.01
C SER A 77 -4.43 12.73 -21.83
N LEU A 78 -3.34 12.17 -21.32
CA LEU A 78 -2.57 12.80 -20.24
C LEU A 78 -1.93 14.13 -20.70
N ARG A 79 -1.41 14.19 -21.94
CA ARG A 79 -0.85 15.42 -22.52
C ARG A 79 -1.91 16.49 -22.75
N ASP A 80 -3.07 16.10 -23.26
CA ASP A 80 -4.21 17.01 -23.47
C ASP A 80 -4.70 17.61 -22.15
N ALA A 81 -4.62 16.85 -21.05
CA ALA A 81 -4.90 17.33 -19.70
C ALA A 81 -3.79 18.21 -19.09
N GLY A 82 -2.70 18.47 -19.83
CA GLY A 82 -1.59 19.31 -19.39
C GLY A 82 -0.58 18.62 -18.46
N MET A 83 -0.64 17.29 -18.31
CA MET A 83 0.34 16.55 -17.52
C MET A 83 1.63 16.35 -18.32
N LYS A 84 2.78 16.64 -17.69
CA LYS A 84 4.10 16.34 -18.26
C LYS A 84 4.36 14.84 -18.14
N VAL A 85 4.14 14.10 -19.23
CA VAL A 85 4.51 12.69 -19.30
C VAL A 85 5.83 12.58 -20.05
N THR A 86 6.88 12.15 -19.36
CA THR A 86 8.23 11.95 -19.90
C THR A 86 8.37 10.55 -20.46
#